data_AF-A0A3A8Z728-F1
#
_entry.id   AF-A0A3A8Z728-F1
#
_cell.length_a   1.000
_cell.length_b   1.000
_cell.length_c   1.000
_cell.angle_alpha   90.00
_cell.angle_beta   90.00
_cell.angle_gamma   90.00
#
_symmetry.space_group_name_H-M   'P 1'
#
loop_
_entity.id
_entity.type
_entity.pdbx_description
1 polymer ?
#
loop_
_entity_poly.entity_id
_entity_poly.type
_entity_poly.pdbx_seq_one_letter_code
_entity_poly.pdbx_strand_id
1 'polypeptide(L)'
;MHNNCKESLYEMIRTGRFADAASFTGQHIKEHQDEEYFVLFYILFRIWEEERQAGTPDIFSSPLGHDPDTLLEHYTQIKLCLRRFEYQMADEILDEAIQYFNAYQVSPYALYRIAQFACIKPSAAFCELARMYKAAGQQELAAVFRQAAEGEG
;
A
#
# COMPACT_ATOMS: atom_id res chain seq x y z
N MET A 1 28.89 -9.98 1.17
CA MET A 1 28.00 -10.21 0.01
C MET A 1 26.61 -9.56 0.17
N HIS A 2 26.40 -8.63 1.12
CA HIS A 2 25.10 -8.00 1.38
C HIS A 2 24.73 -6.88 0.38
N ASN A 3 25.70 -6.15 -0.19
CA ASN A 3 25.41 -5.04 -1.12
C ASN A 3 24.77 -5.47 -2.45
N ASN A 4 25.00 -6.70 -2.91
CA ASN A 4 24.57 -7.10 -4.25
C ASN A 4 23.05 -7.33 -4.35
N CYS A 5 22.41 -7.88 -3.31
CA CYS A 5 20.96 -8.13 -3.32
C CYS A 5 20.15 -6.82 -3.36
N LYS A 6 20.50 -5.86 -2.49
CA LYS A 6 19.86 -4.53 -2.46
C LYS A 6 20.04 -3.80 -3.78
N GLU A 7 21.28 -3.70 -4.28
CA GLU A 7 21.59 -3.02 -5.54
C GLU A 7 20.86 -3.66 -6.73
N SER A 8 20.84 -5.00 -6.80
CA SER A 8 20.13 -5.73 -7.86
C SER A 8 18.62 -5.48 -7.82
N LEU A 9 18.01 -5.53 -6.64
CA LEU A 9 16.59 -5.24 -6.48
C LEU A 9 16.25 -3.81 -6.89
N TYR A 10 17.06 -2.84 -6.44
CA TYR A 10 16.85 -1.43 -6.73
C TYR A 10 16.99 -1.15 -8.21
N GLU A 11 17.95 -1.78 -8.88
CA GLU A 11 18.12 -1.66 -10.32
C GLU A 11 16.93 -2.23 -11.10
N MET A 12 16.41 -3.40 -10.70
CA MET A 12 15.21 -3.96 -11.33
C MET A 12 14.00 -3.04 -11.18
N ILE A 13 13.82 -2.41 -10.03
CA ILE A 13 12.74 -1.44 -9.79
C ILE A 13 12.91 -0.20 -10.67
N ARG A 14 14.10 0.43 -10.67
CA ARG A 14 14.36 1.64 -11.45
C ARG A 14 14.18 1.43 -12.95
N THR A 15 14.53 0.24 -13.43
CA THR A 15 14.39 -0.14 -14.85
C THR A 15 13.00 -0.66 -15.20
N GLY A 16 12.04 -0.66 -14.26
CA GLY A 16 10.66 -1.10 -14.49
C GLY A 16 10.50 -2.62 -14.66
N ARG A 17 11.52 -3.41 -14.30
CA ARG A 17 11.51 -4.88 -14.36
C ARG A 17 10.78 -5.48 -13.15
N PHE A 18 9.55 -5.03 -12.91
CA PHE A 18 8.77 -5.38 -11.72
C PHE A 18 8.46 -6.88 -11.61
N ALA A 19 8.25 -7.58 -12.73
CA ALA A 19 8.04 -9.03 -12.71
C ALA A 19 9.28 -9.78 -12.23
N ASP A 20 10.48 -9.33 -12.65
CA ASP A 20 11.74 -9.93 -12.22
C ASP A 20 12.00 -9.63 -10.74
N ALA A 21 11.74 -8.39 -10.31
CA ALA A 21 11.86 -7.98 -8.92
C ALA A 21 10.87 -8.71 -7.98
N ALA A 22 9.63 -8.95 -8.44
CA ALA A 22 8.65 -9.76 -7.72
C ALA A 22 9.12 -11.21 -7.58
N SER A 23 9.63 -11.81 -8.67
CA SER A 23 10.19 -13.17 -8.61
C SER A 23 11.38 -13.25 -7.67
N PHE A 24 12.30 -12.28 -7.75
CA PHE A 24 13.48 -12.19 -6.93
C PHE A 24 13.15 -12.07 -5.44
N THR A 25 12.27 -11.13 -5.07
CA THR A 25 11.84 -10.96 -3.68
C THR A 25 11.12 -12.20 -3.16
N GLY A 26 10.28 -12.85 -3.98
CA GLY A 26 9.59 -14.09 -3.60
C GLY A 26 10.52 -15.28 -3.36
N GLN A 27 11.59 -15.42 -4.15
CA GLN A 27 12.56 -16.53 -3.99
C GLN A 27 13.42 -16.36 -2.74
N HIS A 28 13.75 -15.12 -2.39
CA HIS A 28 14.76 -14.81 -1.37
C HIS A 28 14.17 -14.29 -0.04
N ILE A 29 12.85 -14.09 0.08
CA ILE A 29 12.23 -13.54 1.29
C ILE A 29 12.58 -14.31 2.57
N LYS A 30 12.77 -15.64 2.50
CA LYS A 30 13.13 -16.46 3.68
C LYS A 30 14.53 -16.14 4.23
N GLU A 31 15.43 -15.67 3.38
CA GLU A 31 16.83 -15.38 3.72
C GLU A 31 17.02 -13.93 4.21
N HIS A 32 16.05 -13.05 3.90
CA HIS A 32 16.12 -11.60 4.13
C HIS A 32 14.93 -11.07 4.96
N GLN A 33 14.39 -11.88 5.88
CA GLN A 33 13.23 -11.49 6.71
C GLN A 33 13.57 -10.40 7.74
N ASP A 34 14.84 -10.27 8.10
CA ASP A 34 15.39 -9.26 9.00
C ASP A 34 15.73 -7.95 8.27
N GLU A 35 15.72 -7.95 6.94
CA GLU A 35 15.95 -6.77 6.11
C GLU A 35 14.63 -6.07 5.79
N GLU A 36 14.30 -5.01 6.54
CA GLU A 36 13.01 -4.30 6.43
C GLU A 36 12.68 -3.89 4.98
N TYR A 37 13.63 -3.30 4.25
CA TYR A 37 13.40 -2.89 2.85
C TYR A 37 12.99 -4.08 1.97
N PHE A 38 13.54 -5.27 2.23
CA PHE A 38 13.28 -6.46 1.43
C PHE A 38 11.88 -6.99 1.70
N VAL A 39 11.47 -7.03 2.97
CA VAL A 39 10.11 -7.38 3.38
C VAL A 39 9.09 -6.40 2.81
N LEU A 40 9.40 -5.09 2.85
CA LEU A 40 8.52 -4.06 2.30
C LEU A 40 8.37 -4.18 0.78
N PHE A 41 9.45 -4.41 0.03
CA PHE A 41 9.33 -4.64 -1.41
C PHE A 41 8.59 -5.92 -1.74
N TYR A 42 8.80 -7.00 -0.98
CA TYR A 42 8.00 -8.21 -1.12
C TYR A 42 6.51 -7.91 -0.97
N ILE A 43 6.12 -7.12 0.05
CA ILE A 43 4.72 -6.68 0.24
C ILE A 43 4.23 -5.84 -0.95
N LEU A 44 5.01 -4.86 -1.40
CA LEU A 44 4.66 -3.99 -2.53
C LEU A 44 4.43 -4.80 -3.82
N PHE A 45 5.26 -5.82 -4.09
CA PHE A 45 5.06 -6.68 -5.26
C PHE A 45 3.82 -7.57 -5.14
N ARG A 46 3.48 -8.04 -3.93
CA ARG A 46 2.22 -8.77 -3.71
C ARG A 46 0.99 -7.88 -3.98
N ILE A 47 1.05 -6.61 -3.56
CA ILE A 47 0.00 -5.63 -3.85
C ILE A 47 -0.10 -5.39 -5.35
N TRP A 48 1.03 -5.14 -6.01
CA TRP A 48 1.12 -4.93 -7.45
C TRP A 48 0.54 -6.10 -8.27
N GLU A 49 0.83 -7.34 -7.87
CA GLU A 49 0.26 -8.53 -8.51
C GLU A 49 -1.27 -8.59 -8.39
N GLU A 50 -1.82 -8.28 -7.20
CA GLU A 50 -3.26 -8.26 -6.95
C GLU A 50 -3.97 -7.15 -7.75
N GLU A 51 -3.39 -5.95 -7.80
CA GLU A 51 -3.91 -4.83 -8.61
C GLU A 51 -3.91 -5.17 -10.10
N ARG A 52 -2.83 -5.79 -10.61
CA ARG A 52 -2.76 -6.23 -12.01
C ARG A 52 -3.79 -7.30 -12.34
N GLN A 53 -4.06 -8.23 -11.43
CA GLN A 53 -5.10 -9.25 -11.62
C GLN A 53 -6.50 -8.64 -11.60
N ALA A 54 -6.72 -7.60 -10.80
CA ALA A 54 -7.99 -6.86 -10.73
C ALA A 54 -8.19 -5.89 -11.91
N GLY A 55 -7.16 -5.62 -12.71
CA GLY A 55 -7.21 -4.65 -13.81
C GLY A 55 -7.28 -3.20 -13.34
N THR A 56 -6.84 -2.91 -12.12
CA THR A 56 -6.77 -1.55 -11.56
C THR A 56 -5.40 -0.92 -11.84
N PRO A 57 -5.30 0.43 -11.79
CA PRO A 57 -4.00 1.09 -11.71
C PRO A 57 -3.17 0.49 -10.57
N ASP A 58 -1.89 0.26 -10.84
CA ASP A 58 -1.01 -0.41 -9.89
C ASP A 58 -0.17 0.58 -9.06
N ILE A 59 0.32 0.12 -7.91
CA ILE A 59 1.04 0.93 -6.91
C ILE A 59 2.33 1.56 -7.46
N PHE A 60 2.90 1.00 -8.54
CA PHE A 60 4.09 1.56 -9.19
C PHE A 60 3.74 2.56 -10.29
N SER A 61 2.47 2.64 -10.71
CA SER A 61 1.96 3.64 -11.66
C SER A 61 1.74 5.02 -11.02
N SER A 62 2.03 5.17 -9.72
CA SER A 62 1.95 6.42 -8.97
C SER A 62 2.80 7.53 -9.62
N PRO A 63 2.37 8.81 -9.55
CA PRO A 63 3.14 9.94 -10.08
C PRO A 63 4.50 10.16 -9.38
N LEU A 64 4.77 9.44 -8.29
CA LEU A 64 6.08 9.44 -7.60
C LEU A 64 7.21 8.80 -8.42
N GLY A 65 6.88 7.99 -9.43
CA GLY A 65 7.85 7.26 -10.23
C GLY A 65 8.40 6.01 -9.52
N HIS A 66 9.53 5.49 -10.02
CA HIS A 66 10.04 4.17 -9.65
C HIS A 66 11.36 4.23 -8.87
N ASP A 67 11.58 5.28 -8.07
CA ASP A 67 12.73 5.29 -7.17
C ASP A 67 12.44 4.41 -5.94
N PRO A 68 13.30 3.41 -5.61
CA PRO A 68 13.05 2.48 -4.51
C PRO A 68 12.84 3.17 -3.17
N ASP A 69 13.69 4.14 -2.80
CA ASP A 69 13.59 4.79 -1.50
C ASP A 69 12.29 5.61 -1.41
N THR A 70 11.93 6.30 -2.49
CA THR A 70 10.64 7.00 -2.63
C THR A 70 9.43 6.07 -2.47
N LEU A 71 9.49 4.85 -3.03
CA LEU A 71 8.41 3.85 -2.90
C LEU A 71 8.26 3.33 -1.46
N LEU A 72 9.37 3.16 -0.74
CA LEU A 72 9.35 2.76 0.67
C LEU A 72 8.80 3.89 1.57
N GLU A 73 9.15 5.13 1.29
CA GLU A 73 8.56 6.30 1.93
C GLU A 73 7.06 6.39 1.65
N HIS A 74 6.65 6.15 0.40
CA HIS A 74 5.23 6.12 0.02
C HIS A 74 4.45 5.08 0.80
N TYR A 75 4.95 3.85 0.89
CA TYR A 75 4.36 2.79 1.73
C TYR A 75 4.21 3.26 3.18
N THR A 76 5.26 3.84 3.74
CA THR A 76 5.28 4.32 5.13
C THR A 76 4.24 5.41 5.36
N GLN A 77 4.12 6.34 4.41
CA GLN A 77 3.14 7.41 4.47
C GLN A 77 1.70 6.87 4.37
N ILE A 78 1.43 5.90 3.48
CA ILE A 78 0.12 5.24 3.41
C ILE A 78 -0.22 4.58 4.76
N LYS A 79 0.73 3.85 5.34
CA LYS A 79 0.56 3.21 6.66
C LYS A 79 0.21 4.24 7.74
N LEU A 80 0.91 5.37 7.78
CA LEU A 80 0.64 6.44 8.75
C LEU A 80 -0.74 7.06 8.53
N CYS A 81 -1.12 7.31 7.27
CA CYS A 81 -2.45 7.79 6.93
C CYS A 81 -3.54 6.81 7.41
N LEU A 82 -3.38 5.51 7.18
CA LEU A 82 -4.31 4.48 7.66
C LEU A 82 -4.44 4.44 9.19
N ARG A 83 -3.34 4.64 9.94
CA ARG A 83 -3.38 4.73 11.40
C ARG A 83 -4.22 5.91 11.90
N ARG A 84 -4.26 7.03 11.16
CA ARG A 84 -5.13 8.18 11.52
C ARG A 84 -6.60 7.78 11.55
N PHE A 85 -7.04 6.96 10.60
CA PHE A 85 -8.41 6.41 10.56
C PHE A 85 -8.67 5.44 11.70
N GLU A 86 -7.72 4.55 12.01
CA GLU A 86 -7.85 3.62 13.15
C GLU A 86 -8.02 4.36 14.48
N TYR A 87 -7.27 5.45 14.66
CA TYR A 87 -7.35 6.28 15.86
C TYR A 87 -8.47 7.32 15.83
N GLN A 88 -9.28 7.33 14.76
CA GLN A 88 -10.41 8.25 14.61
C GLN A 88 -10.02 9.70 14.87
N MET A 89 -8.92 10.13 14.24
CA MET A 89 -8.43 11.50 14.35
C MET A 89 -9.46 12.50 13.82
N ALA A 90 -9.23 13.79 14.08
CA ALA A 90 -10.10 14.87 13.63
C ALA A 90 -10.31 14.86 12.10
N ASP A 91 -11.50 15.25 11.65
CA ASP A 91 -11.92 15.17 10.24
C ASP A 91 -10.97 15.91 9.30
N GLU A 92 -10.35 17.02 9.72
CA GLU A 92 -9.36 17.75 8.92
C GLU A 92 -8.13 16.89 8.63
N ILE A 93 -7.67 16.11 9.61
CA ILE A 93 -6.50 15.23 9.50
C ILE A 93 -6.82 13.98 8.66
N LEU A 94 -8.07 13.53 8.70
CA LEU A 94 -8.55 12.43 7.86
C LEU A 94 -8.73 12.89 6.41
N ASP A 95 -9.20 14.11 6.19
CA ASP A 95 -9.34 14.69 4.86
C ASP A 95 -7.97 14.82 4.16
N GLU A 96 -6.94 15.30 4.87
CA GLU A 96 -5.56 15.28 4.36
C GLU A 96 -5.12 13.88 3.90
N ALA A 97 -5.51 12.83 4.62
CA ALA A 97 -5.17 11.46 4.25
C ALA A 97 -5.94 11.00 2.99
N ILE A 98 -7.22 11.35 2.86
CA ILE A 98 -7.99 11.11 1.63
C ILE A 98 -7.38 11.86 0.44
N GLN A 99 -7.00 13.12 0.63
CA GLN A 99 -6.33 13.91 -0.40
C GLN A 99 -5.01 13.26 -0.84
N TYR A 100 -4.22 12.74 0.12
CA TYR A 100 -3.00 12.00 -0.19
C TYR A 100 -3.29 10.75 -1.03
N PHE A 101 -4.26 9.92 -0.63
CA PHE A 101 -4.61 8.71 -1.39
C PHE A 101 -5.06 9.03 -2.81
N ASN A 102 -5.87 10.08 -2.99
CA ASN A 102 -6.32 10.51 -4.30
C ASN A 102 -5.17 11.07 -5.16
N ALA A 103 -4.31 11.93 -4.59
CA ALA A 103 -3.21 12.55 -5.30
C ALA A 103 -2.19 11.53 -5.83
N TYR A 104 -1.96 10.46 -5.06
CA TYR A 104 -1.02 9.39 -5.41
C TYR A 104 -1.70 8.13 -5.95
N GLN A 105 -3.00 8.20 -6.25
CA GLN A 105 -3.78 7.12 -6.86
C GLN A 105 -3.69 5.78 -6.09
N VAL A 106 -3.66 5.85 -4.76
CA VAL A 106 -3.53 4.66 -3.92
C VAL A 106 -4.79 3.82 -4.03
N SER A 107 -4.66 2.59 -4.52
CA SER A 107 -5.80 1.73 -4.76
C SER A 107 -6.42 1.21 -3.45
N PRO A 108 -7.71 0.80 -3.47
CA PRO A 108 -8.32 0.14 -2.33
C PRO A 108 -7.62 -1.17 -1.94
N TYR A 109 -7.05 -1.88 -2.92
CA TYR A 109 -6.27 -3.10 -2.68
C TYR A 109 -5.00 -2.78 -1.90
N ALA A 110 -4.26 -1.75 -2.29
CA ALA A 110 -3.10 -1.28 -1.55
C ALA A 110 -3.48 -0.89 -0.12
N LEU A 111 -4.53 -0.09 0.07
CA LEU A 111 -5.01 0.30 1.40
C LEU A 111 -5.37 -0.91 2.27
N TYR A 112 -6.08 -1.88 1.69
CA TYR A 112 -6.49 -3.10 2.39
C TYR A 112 -5.28 -3.94 2.82
N ARG A 113 -4.36 -4.24 1.89
CA ARG A 113 -3.18 -5.06 2.15
C ARG A 113 -2.21 -4.40 3.12
N ILE A 114 -1.95 -3.10 2.97
CA ILE A 114 -1.09 -2.35 3.88
C ILE A 114 -1.69 -2.34 5.28
N ALA A 115 -3.01 -2.19 5.43
CA ALA A 115 -3.66 -2.28 6.73
C ALA A 115 -3.47 -3.66 7.38
N GLN A 116 -3.62 -4.75 6.61
CA GLN A 116 -3.40 -6.11 7.09
C GLN A 116 -1.94 -6.32 7.57
N PHE A 117 -0.96 -5.95 6.74
CA PHE A 117 0.46 -6.11 7.09
C PHE A 117 0.88 -5.21 8.25
N ALA A 118 0.30 -4.02 8.35
CA ALA A 118 0.57 -3.10 9.44
C ALA A 118 -0.21 -3.42 10.72
N CYS A 119 -1.02 -4.48 10.77
CA CYS A 119 -1.88 -4.82 11.90
C CYS A 119 -2.77 -3.64 12.34
N ILE A 120 -3.41 -2.99 11.37
CA ILE A 120 -4.38 -1.92 11.58
C ILE A 120 -5.76 -2.57 11.70
N LYS A 121 -6.52 -2.24 12.75
CA LYS A 121 -7.86 -2.80 12.98
C LYS A 121 -8.83 -2.40 11.87
N PRO A 122 -9.27 -3.34 11.02
CA PRO A 122 -10.12 -3.02 9.86
C PRO A 122 -11.48 -2.45 10.27
N SER A 123 -12.08 -2.99 11.33
CA SER A 123 -13.36 -2.51 11.85
C SER A 123 -13.34 -1.04 12.29
N ALA A 124 -12.20 -0.52 12.76
CA ALA A 124 -12.03 0.89 13.11
C ALA A 124 -11.65 1.73 11.88
N ALA A 125 -10.58 1.34 11.18
CA ALA A 125 -10.03 2.13 10.09
C ALA A 125 -10.94 2.17 8.85
N PHE A 126 -11.51 1.03 8.45
CA PHE A 126 -12.33 0.95 7.23
C PHE A 126 -13.72 1.53 7.40
N CYS A 127 -14.29 1.51 8.62
CA CYS A 127 -15.51 2.26 8.91
C CYS A 127 -15.31 3.77 8.72
N GLU A 128 -14.22 4.33 9.24
CA GLU A 128 -13.91 5.74 9.08
C GLU A 128 -13.52 6.10 7.64
N LEU A 129 -12.74 5.26 6.96
CA LEU A 129 -12.46 5.42 5.52
C LEU A 129 -13.75 5.45 4.70
N ALA A 130 -14.67 4.52 4.95
CA ALA A 130 -15.95 4.48 4.26
C ALA A 130 -16.77 5.77 4.51
N ARG A 131 -16.75 6.30 5.74
CA ARG A 131 -17.41 7.58 6.08
C ARG A 131 -16.80 8.74 5.29
N MET A 132 -15.48 8.86 5.31
CA MET A 132 -14.76 9.96 4.65
C MET A 132 -14.89 9.90 3.12
N TYR A 133 -14.77 8.72 2.52
CA TYR A 133 -15.02 8.55 1.08
C TYR A 133 -16.46 8.88 0.69
N LYS A 134 -17.44 8.52 1.54
CA LYS A 134 -18.84 8.90 1.31
C LYS A 134 -19.03 10.42 1.37
N ALA A 135 -18.40 11.09 2.34
CA ALA A 135 -18.43 12.55 2.47
C ALA A 135 -17.78 13.25 1.28
N ALA A 136 -16.73 12.66 0.72
CA ALA A 136 -16.05 13.14 -0.50
C ALA A 136 -16.78 12.79 -1.81
N GLY A 137 -17.98 12.18 -1.74
CA GLY A 137 -18.77 11.81 -2.92
C GLY A 137 -18.32 10.53 -3.64
N GLN A 138 -17.33 9.81 -3.10
CA GLN A 138 -16.77 8.59 -3.68
C GLN A 138 -17.54 7.34 -3.18
N GLN A 139 -18.78 7.19 -3.64
CA GLN A 139 -19.72 6.15 -3.15
C GLN A 139 -19.22 4.71 -3.36
N GLU A 140 -18.56 4.42 -4.48
CA GLU A 140 -18.04 3.09 -4.79
C GLU A 140 -16.94 2.68 -3.79
N LEU A 141 -15.99 3.58 -3.53
CA LEU A 141 -14.94 3.36 -2.54
C LEU A 141 -15.51 3.22 -1.13
N ALA A 142 -16.50 4.04 -0.78
CA ALA A 142 -17.18 3.93 0.50
C ALA A 142 -17.84 2.55 0.69
N ALA A 143 -18.45 1.99 -0.35
CA ALA A 143 -19.06 0.66 -0.31
C ALA A 143 -18.01 -0.44 -0.12
N VAL A 144 -16.88 -0.37 -0.86
CA VAL A 144 -15.76 -1.32 -0.74
C VAL A 144 -15.25 -1.40 0.70
N PHE A 145 -14.94 -0.26 1.31
CA PHE A 145 -14.41 -0.24 2.68
C PHE A 145 -15.45 -0.62 3.73
N ARG A 146 -16.74 -0.33 3.50
CA ARG A 146 -17.81 -0.79 4.39
C ARG A 146 -17.92 -2.31 4.40
N GLN A 147 -17.92 -2.93 3.21
CA GLN A 147 -17.94 -4.39 3.10
C GLN A 147 -16.69 -5.01 3.75
N ALA A 148 -15.52 -4.40 3.54
CA ALA A 148 -14.27 -4.86 4.15
C ALA A 148 -14.28 -4.75 5.69
N ALA A 149 -14.96 -3.75 6.27
CA ALA A 149 -15.12 -3.62 7.71
C ALA A 149 -16.04 -4.69 8.32
N GLU A 150 -17.03 -5.16 7.56
CA GLU A 150 -18.04 -6.14 7.99
C GLU A 150 -17.58 -7.60 7.78
N GLY A 151 -16.62 -7.83 6.89
CA GLY A 151 -16.15 -9.16 6.50
C GLY A 151 -15.17 -9.85 7.45
N GLU A 152 -14.76 -9.21 8.55
CA GLU A 152 -13.85 -9.79 9.57
C GLU A 152 -14.56 -10.26 10.85
N GLY A 153 -15.74 -10.88 10.70
CA GLY A 153 -16.51 -11.51 11.78
C GLY A 153 -16.19 -12.99 11.99
#